data_AF-A0A374RUF8-F1
#
_entry.id   AF-A0A374RUF8-F1
#
_cell.length_a   1.000
_cell.length_b   1.000
_cell.length_c   1.000
_cell.angle_alpha   90.00
_cell.angle_beta   90.00
_cell.angle_gamma   90.00
#
_symmetry.space_group_name_H-M   'P 1'
#
loop_
_entity.id
_entity.type
_entity.pdbx_description
1 polymer ?
#
loop_
_entity_poly.entity_id
_entity_poly.type
_entity_poly.pdbx_seq_one_letter_code
_entity_poly.pdbx_strand_id
1 'polypeptide(L)'
;MDPSVYIPAYLERTYLASHPELTDAARELVHNDMSANPQKYAQSEHAQALLSYAGVHRHLLDELHRIEDMGSDEEFEQTRNRLFDDMRDELLKIVRVDALAVDAQLLAIILADTPVDACLGDLMKLEATTADYLQRSVPGFDMEAPHYWANNVLADGVTAADLTVSEPALIGWLHTLEAISQLCMASARYRAAANYARRVLKAEGYPTRAAGTVLLALARLEDQDGFFALAHQLEEQMGADALENSPWYLLARTILLFKTNKMRPATRALREFANRCEGGAFFLLNPMYQTPYLPCRPEPHDPWDLSHQAVWEADGIISDTPDFAPWANACEDVSQLAQEFARRYGF
;
A
#
# COMPACT_ATOMS: atom_id res chain seq x y z
N MET A 1 1.51 -1.68 -5.73
CA MET A 1 2.16 -1.56 -7.06
C MET A 1 1.08 -1.34 -8.12
N ASP A 2 1.27 -0.39 -9.03
CA ASP A 2 0.27 -0.08 -10.06
C ASP A 2 0.20 -1.15 -11.17
N PRO A 3 -0.99 -1.46 -11.72
CA PRO A 3 -1.15 -2.41 -12.84
C PRO A 3 -0.33 -2.06 -14.09
N SER A 4 -0.05 -0.78 -14.32
CA SER A 4 0.82 -0.33 -15.42
C SER A 4 2.28 -0.77 -15.28
N VAL A 5 2.70 -1.22 -14.09
CA VAL A 5 4.06 -1.71 -13.83
C VAL A 5 4.14 -3.22 -14.04
N TYR A 6 3.31 -4.00 -13.34
CA TYR A 6 3.48 -5.45 -13.30
C TYR A 6 2.86 -6.18 -14.51
N ILE A 7 1.81 -5.62 -15.14
CA ILE A 7 1.18 -6.29 -16.29
C ILE A 7 2.13 -6.31 -17.49
N PRO A 8 2.79 -5.19 -17.88
CA PRO A 8 3.79 -5.24 -18.95
C PRO A 8 4.94 -6.21 -18.63
N ALA A 9 5.42 -6.24 -17.38
CA ALA A 9 6.49 -7.17 -16.98
C ALA A 9 6.07 -8.65 -17.11
N TYR A 10 4.83 -8.97 -16.73
CA TYR A 10 4.27 -10.31 -16.92
C TYR A 10 4.15 -10.70 -18.40
N LEU A 11 3.62 -9.77 -19.22
CA LEU A 11 3.49 -9.99 -20.67
C LEU A 11 4.85 -10.16 -21.32
N GLU A 12 5.85 -9.39 -20.89
CA GLU A 12 7.21 -9.43 -21.42
C GLU A 12 7.87 -10.75 -21.12
N ARG A 13 7.83 -11.18 -19.85
CA ARG A 13 8.34 -12.48 -19.43
C ARG A 13 7.70 -13.63 -20.22
N THR A 14 6.38 -13.59 -20.40
CA THR A 14 5.64 -14.60 -21.17
C THR A 14 6.04 -14.60 -22.65
N TYR A 15 6.20 -13.41 -23.24
CA TYR A 15 6.59 -13.25 -24.63
C TYR A 15 8.02 -13.73 -24.88
N LEU A 16 8.98 -13.32 -24.04
CA LEU A 16 10.37 -13.75 -24.14
C LEU A 16 10.54 -15.27 -23.94
N ALA A 17 9.76 -15.88 -23.05
CA ALA A 17 9.77 -17.33 -22.87
C ALA A 17 9.32 -18.10 -24.12
N SER A 18 8.46 -17.50 -24.94
CA SER A 18 8.00 -18.08 -26.22
C SER A 18 8.86 -17.71 -27.42
N HIS A 19 9.79 -16.76 -27.28
CA HIS A 19 10.66 -16.26 -28.35
C HIS A 19 12.14 -16.20 -27.91
N PRO A 20 12.75 -17.36 -27.58
CA PRO A 20 14.14 -17.40 -27.09
C PRO A 20 15.18 -16.91 -28.11
N GLU A 21 14.82 -16.86 -29.39
CA GLU A 21 15.66 -16.43 -30.50
C GLU A 21 15.86 -14.90 -30.60
N LEU A 22 15.12 -14.10 -29.83
CA LEU A 22 15.22 -12.65 -29.88
C LEU A 22 16.60 -12.17 -29.42
N THR A 23 17.25 -11.38 -30.27
CA THR A 23 18.46 -10.61 -29.92
C THR A 23 18.15 -9.55 -28.87
N ASP A 24 19.16 -9.09 -28.12
CA ASP A 24 18.97 -8.06 -27.09
C ASP A 24 18.34 -6.77 -27.63
N ALA A 25 18.73 -6.32 -28.83
CA ALA A 25 18.11 -5.16 -29.48
C ALA A 25 16.63 -5.38 -29.82
N ALA A 26 16.24 -6.61 -30.17
CA ALA A 26 14.84 -6.94 -30.42
C ALA A 26 14.04 -7.00 -29.11
N ARG A 27 14.65 -7.48 -28.02
CA ARG A 27 14.04 -7.48 -26.68
C ARG A 27 13.75 -6.06 -26.20
N GLU A 28 14.69 -5.14 -26.38
CA GLU A 28 14.49 -3.72 -26.02
C GLU A 28 13.36 -3.07 -26.84
N LEU A 29 13.23 -3.39 -28.13
CA LEU A 29 12.11 -2.91 -28.94
C LEU A 29 10.76 -3.47 -28.48
N VAL A 30 10.72 -4.75 -28.09
CA VAL A 30 9.53 -5.39 -27.55
C VAL A 30 9.14 -4.78 -26.21
N HIS A 31 10.09 -4.57 -25.29
CA HIS A 31 9.86 -3.89 -24.02
C HIS A 31 9.14 -2.55 -24.22
N ASN A 32 9.70 -1.71 -25.10
CA ASN A 32 9.14 -0.39 -25.40
C ASN A 32 7.74 -0.45 -26.06
N ASP A 33 7.51 -1.34 -27.03
CA ASP A 33 6.18 -1.46 -27.65
C ASP A 33 5.15 -2.08 -26.70
N MET A 34 5.57 -2.93 -25.77
CA MET A 34 4.67 -3.59 -24.82
C MET A 34 4.18 -2.63 -23.73
N SER A 35 5.04 -1.74 -23.24
CA SER A 35 4.61 -0.65 -22.36
C SER A 35 3.60 0.28 -23.05
N ALA A 36 3.77 0.53 -24.36
CA ALA A 36 2.90 1.41 -25.12
C ALA A 36 1.59 0.74 -25.60
N ASN A 37 1.66 -0.55 -25.97
CA ASN A 37 0.59 -1.29 -26.65
C ASN A 37 0.42 -2.72 -26.07
N PRO A 38 0.16 -2.87 -24.76
CA PRO A 38 0.14 -4.20 -24.13
C PRO A 38 -0.95 -5.12 -24.69
N GLN A 39 -2.02 -4.57 -25.28
CA GLN A 39 -3.10 -5.35 -25.90
C GLN A 39 -2.61 -6.24 -27.04
N LYS A 40 -1.53 -5.87 -27.75
CA LYS A 40 -0.96 -6.70 -28.82
C LYS A 40 -0.38 -8.02 -28.30
N TYR A 41 0.02 -8.03 -27.03
CA TYR A 41 0.75 -9.14 -26.40
C TYR A 41 -0.15 -10.01 -25.50
N ALA A 42 -1.36 -9.56 -25.17
CA ALA A 42 -2.32 -10.29 -24.35
C ALA A 42 -3.06 -11.39 -25.13
N GLN A 43 -2.37 -12.50 -25.38
CA GLN A 43 -2.88 -13.62 -26.18
C GLN A 43 -3.68 -14.67 -25.36
N SER A 44 -3.55 -14.68 -24.03
CA SER A 44 -4.28 -15.58 -23.15
C SER A 44 -5.48 -14.90 -22.50
N GLU A 45 -6.47 -15.68 -22.07
CA GLU A 45 -7.61 -15.17 -21.29
C GLU A 45 -7.15 -14.47 -20.00
N HIS A 46 -6.14 -15.02 -19.32
CA HIS A 46 -5.53 -14.40 -18.14
C HIS A 46 -4.94 -13.01 -18.44
N ALA A 47 -4.13 -12.90 -19.50
CA ALA A 47 -3.55 -11.62 -19.91
C ALA A 47 -4.62 -10.58 -20.27
N GLN A 48 -5.70 -11.01 -20.93
CA GLN A 48 -6.83 -10.15 -21.27
C GLN A 48 -7.62 -9.70 -20.03
N ALA A 49 -7.80 -10.59 -19.06
CA ALA A 49 -8.43 -10.28 -17.78
C ALA A 49 -7.61 -9.24 -16.98
N LEU A 50 -6.28 -9.37 -16.93
CA LEU A 50 -5.39 -8.39 -16.29
C LEU A 50 -5.50 -7.01 -16.94
N LEU A 51 -5.49 -6.92 -18.27
CA LEU A 51 -5.66 -5.64 -18.98
C LEU A 51 -7.06 -5.05 -18.79
N SER A 52 -8.08 -5.90 -18.69
CA SER A 52 -9.45 -5.44 -18.39
C SER A 52 -9.52 -4.86 -16.97
N TYR A 53 -8.87 -5.51 -16.00
CA TYR A 53 -8.75 -5.01 -14.63
C TYR A 53 -8.03 -3.65 -14.60
N ALA A 54 -6.89 -3.51 -15.27
CA ALA A 54 -6.18 -2.23 -15.35
C ALA A 54 -7.04 -1.11 -15.97
N GLY A 55 -7.90 -1.45 -16.95
CA GLY A 55 -8.87 -0.52 -17.51
C GLY A 55 -9.91 -0.04 -16.49
N VAL A 56 -10.53 -0.97 -15.76
CA VAL A 56 -11.53 -0.68 -14.72
C VAL A 56 -10.91 0.09 -13.56
N HIS A 57 -9.72 -0.30 -13.10
CA HIS A 57 -9.01 0.35 -12.00
C HIS A 57 -8.68 1.81 -12.32
N ARG A 58 -8.12 2.08 -13.50
CA ARG A 58 -7.86 3.46 -13.94
C ARG A 58 -9.14 4.28 -14.08
N HIS A 59 -10.20 3.70 -14.64
CA HIS A 59 -11.48 4.41 -14.77
C HIS A 59 -12.05 4.80 -13.40
N LEU A 60 -12.00 3.88 -12.43
CA LEU A 60 -12.41 4.16 -11.05
C LEU A 60 -11.63 5.33 -10.44
N LEU A 61 -10.30 5.34 -10.55
CA LEU A 61 -9.47 6.41 -10.01
C LEU A 61 -9.72 7.76 -10.71
N ASP A 62 -9.86 7.76 -12.03
CA ASP A 62 -10.15 8.97 -12.82
C ASP A 62 -11.51 9.57 -12.44
N GLU A 63 -12.55 8.75 -12.27
CA GLU A 63 -13.87 9.24 -11.85
C GLU A 63 -13.87 9.71 -10.40
N LEU A 64 -13.18 9.01 -9.49
CA LEU A 64 -13.03 9.46 -8.10
C LEU A 64 -12.42 10.86 -8.03
N HIS A 65 -11.34 11.09 -8.78
CA HIS A 65 -10.71 12.40 -8.82
C HIS A 65 -11.62 13.50 -9.40
N ARG A 66 -12.45 13.16 -10.38
CA ARG A 66 -13.42 14.12 -10.95
C ARG A 66 -14.51 14.52 -9.97
N ILE A 67 -14.90 13.61 -9.07
CA ILE A 67 -15.98 13.87 -8.11
C ILE A 67 -15.49 14.50 -6.80
N GLU A 68 -14.18 14.54 -6.51
CA GLU A 68 -13.61 15.11 -5.27
C GLU A 68 -14.06 16.56 -5.01
N ASP A 69 -14.23 17.38 -6.04
CA ASP A 69 -14.67 18.77 -5.94
C ASP A 69 -16.19 18.96 -6.18
N MET A 70 -16.97 17.88 -6.21
CA MET A 70 -18.41 17.96 -6.54
C MET A 70 -19.30 18.33 -5.35
N GLY A 71 -20.08 19.39 -5.54
CA GLY A 71 -21.38 19.58 -4.90
C GLY A 71 -21.35 19.63 -3.37
N SER A 72 -22.38 19.09 -2.75
CA SER A 72 -22.44 18.86 -1.30
C SER A 72 -21.95 17.45 -0.95
N ASP A 73 -21.57 17.22 0.32
CA ASP A 73 -21.16 15.91 0.83
C ASP A 73 -22.17 14.79 0.47
N GLU A 74 -23.46 15.08 0.49
CA GLU A 74 -24.49 14.10 0.13
C GLU A 74 -24.45 13.72 -1.37
N GLU A 75 -24.20 14.68 -2.26
CA GLU A 75 -24.08 14.43 -3.69
C GLU A 75 -22.81 13.64 -4.01
N PHE A 76 -21.70 13.96 -3.33
CA PHE A 76 -20.45 13.21 -3.39
C PHE A 76 -20.67 11.74 -2.99
N GLU A 77 -21.23 11.50 -1.81
CA GLU A 77 -21.45 10.15 -1.28
C GLU A 77 -22.38 9.32 -2.19
N GLN A 78 -23.47 9.90 -2.68
CA GLN A 78 -24.38 9.20 -3.60
C GLN A 78 -23.71 8.85 -4.93
N THR A 79 -22.89 9.76 -5.47
CA THR A 79 -22.19 9.54 -6.74
C THR A 79 -21.10 8.49 -6.58
N ARG A 80 -20.32 8.57 -5.50
CA ARG A 80 -19.27 7.59 -5.17
C ARG A 80 -19.83 6.19 -5.00
N ASN A 81 -20.95 6.03 -4.28
CA ASN A 81 -21.53 4.71 -4.04
C ASN A 81 -22.05 4.07 -5.34
N ARG A 82 -22.66 4.85 -6.26
CA ARG A 82 -23.03 4.34 -7.59
C ARG A 82 -21.82 3.92 -8.41
N LEU A 83 -20.77 4.74 -8.42
CA LEU A 83 -19.51 4.40 -9.08
C LEU A 83 -18.93 3.09 -8.54
N PHE A 84 -18.95 2.88 -7.22
CA PHE A 84 -18.45 1.66 -6.59
C PHE A 84 -19.27 0.43 -6.99
N ASP A 85 -20.59 0.53 -7.01
CA ASP A 85 -21.48 -0.55 -7.47
C ASP A 85 -21.22 -0.92 -8.94
N ASP A 86 -21.14 0.08 -9.83
CA ASP A 86 -20.88 -0.11 -11.26
C ASP A 86 -19.51 -0.74 -11.51
N MET A 87 -18.46 -0.25 -10.84
CA MET A 87 -17.10 -0.79 -10.98
C MET A 87 -17.02 -2.21 -10.43
N ARG A 88 -17.70 -2.50 -9.31
CA ARG A 88 -17.75 -3.83 -8.74
C ARG A 88 -18.40 -4.84 -9.69
N ASP A 89 -19.46 -4.46 -10.40
CA ASP A 89 -20.09 -5.32 -11.40
C ASP A 89 -19.15 -5.64 -12.57
N GLU A 90 -18.35 -4.68 -13.04
CA GLU A 90 -17.32 -4.91 -14.07
C GLU A 90 -16.21 -5.84 -13.56
N LEU A 91 -15.73 -5.62 -12.33
CA LEU A 91 -14.71 -6.49 -11.72
C LEU A 91 -15.22 -7.94 -11.59
N LEU A 92 -16.46 -8.14 -11.17
CA LEU A 92 -17.05 -9.48 -11.07
C LEU A 92 -17.21 -10.17 -12.44
N LYS A 93 -17.37 -9.43 -13.54
CA LYS A 93 -17.32 -10.01 -14.90
C LYS A 93 -15.92 -10.50 -15.23
N ILE A 94 -14.88 -9.73 -14.89
CA ILE A 94 -13.48 -10.13 -15.08
C ILE A 94 -13.17 -11.41 -14.30
N VAL A 95 -13.56 -11.46 -13.02
CA VAL A 95 -13.34 -12.63 -12.14
C VAL A 95 -14.01 -13.91 -12.66
N ARG A 96 -15.15 -13.78 -13.35
CA ARG A 96 -15.83 -14.94 -13.98
C ARG A 96 -15.07 -15.49 -15.19
N VAL A 97 -14.35 -14.63 -15.91
CA VAL A 97 -13.48 -15.04 -17.01
C VAL A 97 -12.23 -15.70 -16.44
N ASP A 98 -11.63 -15.08 -15.43
CA ASP A 98 -10.41 -15.58 -14.82
C ASP A 98 -10.33 -15.29 -13.32
N ALA A 99 -10.36 -16.37 -12.54
CA ALA A 99 -10.22 -16.32 -11.08
C ALA A 99 -8.78 -16.06 -10.61
N LEU A 100 -7.80 -15.97 -11.51
CA LEU A 100 -6.43 -15.54 -11.20
C LEU A 100 -6.22 -14.04 -11.42
N ALA A 101 -7.25 -13.29 -11.83
CA ALA A 101 -7.29 -11.83 -11.70
C ALA A 101 -7.51 -11.45 -10.21
N VAL A 102 -6.51 -11.71 -9.37
CA VAL A 102 -6.57 -11.57 -7.90
C VAL A 102 -6.91 -10.14 -7.51
N ASP A 103 -6.29 -9.15 -8.16
CA ASP A 103 -6.57 -7.74 -7.88
C ASP A 103 -8.01 -7.33 -8.21
N ALA A 104 -8.64 -7.96 -9.22
CA ALA A 104 -10.04 -7.71 -9.52
C ALA A 104 -10.95 -8.24 -8.41
N GLN A 105 -10.63 -9.43 -7.85
CA GLN A 105 -11.34 -9.96 -6.69
C GLN A 105 -11.14 -9.07 -5.45
N LEU A 106 -9.90 -8.67 -5.18
CA LEU A 106 -9.54 -7.80 -4.07
C LEU A 106 -10.34 -6.50 -4.12
N LEU A 107 -10.30 -5.81 -5.25
CA LEU A 107 -11.00 -4.54 -5.40
C LEU A 107 -12.53 -4.73 -5.32
N ALA A 108 -13.07 -5.82 -5.87
CA ALA A 108 -14.50 -6.12 -5.74
C ALA A 108 -14.95 -6.40 -4.29
N ILE A 109 -14.05 -6.93 -3.44
CA ILE A 109 -14.27 -7.10 -2.00
C ILE A 109 -14.23 -5.74 -1.30
N ILE A 110 -13.24 -4.90 -1.59
CA ILE A 110 -13.09 -3.57 -0.95
C ILE A 110 -14.28 -2.66 -1.29
N LEU A 111 -14.76 -2.70 -2.54
CA LEU A 111 -15.92 -1.93 -2.99
C LEU A 111 -17.26 -2.50 -2.51
N ALA A 112 -17.28 -3.70 -1.92
CA ALA A 112 -18.50 -4.24 -1.32
C ALA A 112 -18.76 -3.48 -0.01
N ASP A 113 -19.65 -2.49 -0.04
CA ASP A 113 -20.12 -1.71 1.12
C ASP A 113 -20.67 -2.65 2.21
N THR A 114 -19.76 -3.16 3.03
CA THR A 114 -20.00 -4.23 4.00
C THR A 114 -19.26 -3.93 5.29
N PRO A 115 -19.76 -4.42 6.43
CA PRO A 115 -19.09 -4.22 7.70
C PRO A 115 -17.65 -4.74 7.68
N VAL A 116 -16.75 -4.04 8.39
CA VAL A 116 -15.30 -4.33 8.42
C VAL A 116 -14.97 -5.80 8.66
N ASP A 117 -15.67 -6.47 9.58
CA ASP A 117 -15.41 -7.88 9.90
C ASP A 117 -15.81 -8.84 8.75
N ALA A 118 -16.85 -8.50 7.99
CA ALA A 118 -17.25 -9.26 6.81
C ALA A 118 -16.22 -9.08 5.67
N CYS A 119 -15.82 -7.83 5.42
CA CYS A 119 -14.78 -7.50 4.44
C CYS A 119 -13.45 -8.21 4.78
N LEU A 120 -12.99 -8.13 6.04
CA LEU A 120 -11.81 -8.87 6.51
C LEU A 120 -11.95 -10.38 6.29
N GLY A 121 -13.13 -10.95 6.57
CA GLY A 121 -13.41 -12.37 6.35
C GLY A 121 -13.24 -12.79 4.89
N ASP A 122 -13.68 -11.97 3.94
CA ASP A 122 -13.54 -12.25 2.51
C ASP A 122 -12.11 -12.00 2.00
N LEU A 123 -11.44 -10.95 2.47
CA LEU A 123 -10.02 -10.72 2.18
C LEU A 123 -9.13 -11.86 2.67
N MET A 124 -9.37 -12.38 3.88
CA MET A 124 -8.63 -13.54 4.42
C MET A 124 -8.86 -14.82 3.60
N LYS A 125 -10.07 -15.01 3.03
CA LYS A 125 -10.31 -16.13 2.12
C LYS A 125 -9.52 -15.95 0.83
N LEU A 126 -9.53 -14.76 0.23
CA LEU A 126 -8.76 -14.45 -0.97
C LEU A 126 -7.25 -14.63 -0.74
N GLU A 127 -6.74 -14.18 0.41
CA GLU A 127 -5.35 -14.37 0.82
C GLU A 127 -4.99 -15.85 0.88
N ALA A 128 -5.82 -16.66 1.54
CA ALA A 128 -5.57 -18.09 1.71
C ALA A 128 -5.64 -18.85 0.38
N THR A 129 -6.63 -18.57 -0.48
CA THR A 129 -6.76 -19.24 -1.78
C THR A 129 -5.62 -18.86 -2.73
N THR A 130 -5.22 -17.60 -2.73
CA THR A 130 -4.10 -17.14 -3.57
C THR A 130 -2.78 -17.71 -3.07
N ALA A 131 -2.54 -17.73 -1.76
CA ALA A 131 -1.35 -18.35 -1.17
C ALA A 131 -1.24 -19.85 -1.52
N ASP A 132 -2.35 -20.58 -1.49
CA ASP A 132 -2.41 -22.00 -1.87
C ASP A 132 -2.09 -22.19 -3.36
N TYR A 133 -2.64 -21.33 -4.23
CA TYR A 133 -2.31 -21.33 -5.65
C TYR A 133 -0.81 -21.09 -5.88
N LEU A 134 -0.24 -20.04 -5.26
CA LEU A 134 1.17 -19.67 -5.39
C LEU A 134 2.08 -20.85 -5.01
N GLN A 135 1.85 -21.48 -3.85
CA GLN A 135 2.65 -22.61 -3.37
C GLN A 135 2.56 -23.85 -4.27
N ARG A 136 1.41 -24.09 -4.90
CA ARG A 136 1.18 -25.30 -5.71
C ARG A 136 1.55 -25.14 -7.17
N SER A 137 1.45 -23.92 -7.69
CA SER A 137 1.37 -23.70 -9.14
C SER A 137 2.44 -22.74 -9.67
N VAL A 138 3.01 -21.87 -8.84
CA VAL A 138 4.05 -20.93 -9.28
C VAL A 138 5.44 -21.53 -9.06
N PRO A 139 6.20 -21.85 -10.12
CA PRO A 139 7.49 -22.50 -9.98
C PRO A 139 8.49 -21.68 -9.16
N GLY A 140 9.06 -22.30 -8.14
CA GLY A 140 10.08 -21.67 -7.28
C GLY A 140 9.52 -20.73 -6.21
N PHE A 141 8.21 -20.48 -6.18
CA PHE A 141 7.61 -19.76 -5.06
C PHE A 141 7.68 -20.61 -3.79
N ASP A 142 8.15 -20.02 -2.70
CA ASP A 142 8.23 -20.66 -1.40
C ASP A 142 7.98 -19.63 -0.30
N MET A 143 6.95 -19.88 0.53
CA MET A 143 6.56 -19.00 1.64
C MET A 143 7.70 -18.78 2.63
N GLU A 144 8.61 -19.75 2.78
CA GLU A 144 9.70 -19.72 3.75
C GLU A 144 11.00 -19.18 3.15
N ALA A 145 11.21 -19.27 1.83
CA ALA A 145 12.41 -18.77 1.18
C ALA A 145 12.57 -17.24 1.33
N PRO A 146 13.80 -16.69 1.41
CA PRO A 146 14.03 -15.25 1.32
C PRO A 146 13.33 -14.66 0.09
N HIS A 147 12.66 -13.53 0.27
CA HIS A 147 11.95 -12.83 -0.81
C HIS A 147 10.90 -13.66 -1.57
N TYR A 148 10.46 -14.77 -0.99
CA TYR A 148 9.47 -15.72 -1.54
C TYR A 148 9.94 -16.59 -2.70
N TRP A 149 11.24 -16.59 -3.03
CA TRP A 149 11.76 -17.33 -4.17
C TRP A 149 12.89 -18.26 -3.76
N ALA A 150 12.77 -19.54 -4.13
CA ALA A 150 13.79 -20.53 -3.90
C ALA A 150 15.06 -20.23 -4.73
N ASN A 151 16.23 -20.49 -4.15
CA ASN A 151 17.52 -20.14 -4.78
C ASN A 151 17.73 -20.75 -6.18
N ASN A 152 17.07 -21.87 -6.50
CA ASN A 152 17.21 -22.53 -7.80
C ASN A 152 16.54 -21.74 -8.95
N VAL A 153 15.59 -20.84 -8.67
CA VAL A 153 14.95 -20.00 -9.70
C VAL A 153 15.59 -18.62 -9.85
N LEU A 154 16.58 -18.30 -9.01
CA LEU A 154 17.33 -17.03 -9.01
C LEU A 154 18.64 -17.13 -9.82
N ALA A 155 18.68 -18.03 -10.81
CA ALA A 155 19.86 -18.29 -11.63
C ALA A 155 19.89 -17.37 -12.88
N ASP A 156 21.03 -17.36 -13.58
CA ASP A 156 21.20 -16.70 -14.88
C ASP A 156 20.87 -15.20 -14.91
N GLY A 157 21.07 -14.52 -13.77
CA GLY A 157 20.86 -13.07 -13.63
C GLY A 157 19.41 -12.67 -13.32
N VAL A 158 18.50 -13.63 -13.15
CA VAL A 158 17.12 -13.38 -12.71
C VAL A 158 17.10 -13.14 -11.20
N THR A 159 16.61 -11.99 -10.78
CA THR A 159 16.50 -11.62 -9.36
C THR A 159 15.12 -11.95 -8.79
N ALA A 160 15.01 -11.95 -7.46
CA ALA A 160 13.70 -12.06 -6.80
C ALA A 160 12.79 -10.89 -7.17
N ALA A 161 13.34 -9.70 -7.36
CA ALA A 161 12.60 -8.54 -7.84
C ALA A 161 11.97 -8.78 -9.22
N ASP A 162 12.75 -9.31 -10.17
CA ASP A 162 12.27 -9.61 -11.53
C ASP A 162 11.11 -10.62 -11.51
N LEU A 163 11.22 -11.66 -10.68
CA LEU A 163 10.18 -12.67 -10.53
C LEU A 163 8.93 -12.10 -9.87
N THR A 164 9.07 -11.28 -8.83
CA THR A 164 7.94 -10.65 -8.13
C THR A 164 7.16 -9.71 -9.02
N VAL A 165 7.84 -8.79 -9.72
CA VAL A 165 7.21 -7.79 -10.59
C VAL A 165 6.49 -8.45 -11.76
N SER A 166 6.94 -9.62 -12.21
CA SER A 166 6.37 -10.35 -13.36
C SER A 166 5.38 -11.45 -12.99
N GLU A 167 4.97 -11.57 -11.72
CA GLU A 167 4.01 -12.59 -11.24
C GLU A 167 2.73 -11.92 -10.70
N PRO A 168 1.69 -11.75 -11.54
CA PRO A 168 0.45 -11.05 -11.16
C PRO A 168 -0.26 -11.66 -9.95
N ALA A 169 -0.23 -13.00 -9.78
CA ALA A 169 -0.85 -13.64 -8.63
C ALA A 169 -0.13 -13.27 -7.32
N LEU A 170 1.19 -13.12 -7.35
CA LEU A 170 1.99 -12.70 -6.21
C LEU A 170 1.73 -11.23 -5.89
N ILE A 171 1.69 -10.35 -6.90
CA ILE A 171 1.35 -8.95 -6.70
C ILE A 171 -0.04 -8.79 -6.09
N GLY A 172 -1.06 -9.46 -6.63
CA GLY A 172 -2.41 -9.41 -6.08
C GLY A 172 -2.51 -9.98 -4.65
N TRP A 173 -1.72 -11.00 -4.33
CA TRP A 173 -1.60 -11.49 -2.96
C TRP A 173 -0.96 -10.46 -2.03
N LEU A 174 0.13 -9.80 -2.44
CA LEU A 174 0.77 -8.73 -1.67
C LEU A 174 -0.16 -7.54 -1.44
N HIS A 175 -0.94 -7.13 -2.45
CA HIS A 175 -1.99 -6.13 -2.30
C HIS A 175 -3.06 -6.57 -1.28
N THR A 176 -3.46 -7.84 -1.33
CA THR A 176 -4.43 -8.40 -0.38
C THR A 176 -3.89 -8.37 1.05
N LEU A 177 -2.60 -8.70 1.26
CA LEU A 177 -1.95 -8.60 2.57
C LEU A 177 -1.90 -7.15 3.08
N GLU A 178 -1.63 -6.17 2.22
CA GLU A 178 -1.67 -4.75 2.59
C GLU A 178 -3.07 -4.32 3.02
N ALA A 179 -4.10 -4.67 2.24
CA ALA A 179 -5.50 -4.35 2.55
C ALA A 179 -5.92 -4.96 3.90
N ILE A 180 -5.61 -6.24 4.14
CA ILE A 180 -5.87 -6.89 5.43
C ILE A 180 -5.14 -6.16 6.55
N SER A 181 -3.86 -5.81 6.34
CA SER A 181 -3.07 -5.11 7.33
C SER A 181 -3.68 -3.76 7.71
N GLN A 182 -4.19 -3.00 6.74
CA GLN A 182 -4.78 -1.69 6.92
C GLN A 182 -6.13 -1.78 7.63
N LEU A 183 -7.02 -2.70 7.21
CA LEU A 183 -8.28 -2.93 7.92
C LEU A 183 -8.05 -3.43 9.35
N CYS A 184 -6.99 -4.23 9.58
CA CYS A 184 -6.59 -4.61 10.93
C CYS A 184 -6.13 -3.41 11.77
N MET A 185 -5.44 -2.43 11.19
CA MET A 185 -5.09 -1.17 11.89
C MET A 185 -6.36 -0.40 12.27
N ALA A 186 -7.25 -0.17 11.30
CA ALA A 186 -8.48 0.58 11.47
C ALA A 186 -9.44 -0.07 12.49
N SER A 187 -9.35 -1.39 12.68
CA SER A 187 -10.18 -2.15 13.62
C SER A 187 -9.45 -2.60 14.89
N ALA A 188 -8.35 -1.94 15.25
CA ALA A 188 -7.58 -2.17 16.46
C ALA A 188 -6.97 -3.58 16.64
N ARG A 189 -6.76 -4.32 15.54
CA ARG A 189 -6.12 -5.64 15.49
C ARG A 189 -4.61 -5.52 15.22
N TYR A 190 -3.91 -4.72 16.03
CA TYR A 190 -2.54 -4.26 15.75
C TYR A 190 -1.50 -5.38 15.58
N ARG A 191 -1.60 -6.48 16.33
CA ARG A 191 -0.70 -7.63 16.14
C ARG A 191 -0.89 -8.29 14.78
N ALA A 192 -2.13 -8.44 14.34
CA ALA A 192 -2.44 -8.99 13.02
C ALA A 192 -1.93 -8.03 11.94
N ALA A 193 -2.19 -6.72 12.07
CA ALA A 193 -1.66 -5.71 11.16
C ALA A 193 -0.14 -5.81 11.01
N ALA A 194 0.61 -5.83 12.11
CA ALA A 194 2.06 -5.99 12.08
C ALA A 194 2.50 -7.28 11.38
N ASN A 195 1.82 -8.41 11.61
CA ASN A 195 2.16 -9.69 10.99
C ASN A 195 1.92 -9.68 9.48
N TYR A 196 0.78 -9.17 9.02
CA TYR A 196 0.48 -9.06 7.58
C TYR A 196 1.44 -8.09 6.88
N ALA A 197 1.71 -6.91 7.46
CA ALA A 197 2.68 -5.97 6.92
C ALA A 197 4.11 -6.54 6.84
N ARG A 198 4.55 -7.35 7.82
CA ARG A 198 5.85 -8.04 7.77
C ARG A 198 5.95 -9.05 6.63
N ARG A 199 4.84 -9.71 6.26
CA ARG A 199 4.81 -10.59 5.08
C ARG A 199 5.03 -9.77 3.81
N VAL A 200 4.36 -8.63 3.68
CA VAL A 200 4.58 -7.72 2.55
C VAL A 200 6.04 -7.28 2.44
N LEU A 201 6.67 -6.89 3.56
CA LEU A 201 8.08 -6.47 3.61
C LEU A 201 9.10 -7.54 3.21
N LYS A 202 8.70 -8.82 3.19
CA LYS A 202 9.59 -9.88 2.78
C LYS A 202 9.87 -9.83 1.28
N ALA A 203 8.91 -9.40 0.46
CA ALA A 203 9.02 -9.39 -0.99
C ALA A 203 10.04 -8.36 -1.49
N GLU A 204 10.87 -8.77 -2.44
CA GLU A 204 11.77 -7.89 -3.17
C GLU A 204 11.12 -7.46 -4.50
N GLY A 205 11.41 -6.25 -4.99
CA GLY A 205 10.83 -5.70 -6.22
C GLY A 205 9.40 -5.17 -6.07
N TYR A 206 8.83 -5.19 -4.86
CA TYR A 206 7.50 -4.67 -4.58
C TYR A 206 7.58 -3.36 -3.75
N PRO A 207 7.34 -2.18 -4.36
CA PRO A 207 7.33 -0.91 -3.64
C PRO A 207 6.22 -0.90 -2.59
N THR A 208 6.60 -0.68 -1.33
CA THR A 208 5.65 -0.70 -0.21
C THR A 208 6.08 0.26 0.90
N ARG A 209 5.09 0.69 1.68
CA ARG A 209 5.26 1.46 2.91
C ARG A 209 4.84 0.66 4.15
N ALA A 210 4.70 -0.67 4.02
CA ALA A 210 4.27 -1.58 5.08
C ALA A 210 5.12 -1.50 6.36
N ALA A 211 6.40 -1.11 6.26
CA ALA A 211 7.25 -0.84 7.42
C ALA A 211 6.65 0.22 8.35
N GLY A 212 6.02 1.25 7.77
CA GLY A 212 5.29 2.27 8.51
C GLY A 212 4.14 1.68 9.31
N THR A 213 3.35 0.77 8.73
CA THR A 213 2.29 0.05 9.45
C THR A 213 2.84 -0.72 10.65
N VAL A 214 3.96 -1.43 10.46
CA VAL A 214 4.58 -2.21 11.54
C VAL A 214 5.05 -1.28 12.66
N LEU A 215 5.70 -0.16 12.34
CA LEU A 215 6.16 0.82 13.32
C LEU A 215 4.99 1.41 14.13
N LEU A 216 3.90 1.80 13.46
CA LEU A 216 2.68 2.30 14.13
C LEU A 216 2.05 1.23 15.04
N ALA A 217 1.93 -0.01 14.56
CA ALA A 217 1.39 -1.11 15.35
C ALA A 217 2.25 -1.41 16.59
N LEU A 218 3.58 -1.42 16.45
CA LEU A 218 4.51 -1.63 17.56
C LEU A 218 4.44 -0.47 18.57
N ALA A 219 4.36 0.77 18.09
CA ALA A 219 4.16 1.94 18.94
C ALA A 219 2.87 1.84 19.75
N ARG A 220 1.78 1.40 19.12
CA ARG A 220 0.48 1.20 19.78
C ARG A 220 0.50 0.06 20.80
N LEU A 221 1.27 -0.99 20.53
CA LEU A 221 1.49 -2.14 21.41
C LEU A 221 2.54 -1.88 22.51
N GLU A 222 3.17 -0.70 22.51
CA GLU A 222 4.26 -0.31 23.41
C GLU A 222 5.47 -1.25 23.36
N ASP A 223 5.65 -1.95 22.23
CA ASP A 223 6.76 -2.87 22.00
C ASP A 223 8.02 -2.09 21.60
N GLN A 224 8.73 -1.58 22.61
CA GLN A 224 9.96 -0.79 22.40
C GLN A 224 11.06 -1.60 21.72
N ASP A 225 11.26 -2.84 22.15
CA ASP A 225 12.35 -3.68 21.65
C ASP A 225 12.11 -4.04 20.17
N GLY A 226 10.88 -4.46 19.84
CA GLY A 226 10.47 -4.72 18.46
C GLY A 226 10.54 -3.47 17.59
N PHE A 227 10.15 -2.30 18.11
CA PHE A 227 10.21 -1.03 17.38
C PHE A 227 11.64 -0.66 17.01
N PHE A 228 12.56 -0.64 17.99
CA PHE A 228 13.94 -0.23 17.73
C PHE A 228 14.73 -1.28 16.94
N ALA A 229 14.41 -2.58 17.09
CA ALA A 229 14.99 -3.61 16.25
C ALA A 229 14.61 -3.41 14.77
N LEU A 230 13.33 -3.14 14.48
CA LEU A 230 12.89 -2.85 13.12
C LEU A 230 13.49 -1.54 12.61
N ALA A 231 13.51 -0.48 13.41
CA ALA A 231 14.10 0.80 13.01
C ALA A 231 15.57 0.65 12.62
N HIS A 232 16.35 -0.13 13.38
CA HIS A 232 17.75 -0.41 13.06
C HIS A 232 17.89 -1.17 11.73
N GLN A 233 17.06 -2.20 11.50
CA GLN A 233 17.05 -2.93 10.22
C GLN A 233 16.72 -2.01 9.04
N LEU A 234 15.73 -1.11 9.20
CA LEU A 234 15.37 -0.15 8.15
C LEU A 234 16.52 0.83 7.90
N GLU A 235 17.15 1.35 8.95
CA GLU A 235 18.32 2.22 8.84
C GLU A 235 19.46 1.57 8.05
N GLU A 236 19.73 0.28 8.27
CA GLU A 236 20.72 -0.48 7.50
C GLU A 236 20.32 -0.65 6.03
N GLN A 237 19.03 -0.81 5.73
CA GLN A 237 18.52 -1.07 4.38
C GLN A 237 18.40 0.20 3.52
N MET A 238 17.86 1.28 4.09
CA MET A 238 17.53 2.51 3.35
C MET A 238 18.38 3.72 3.74
N GLY A 239 19.19 3.61 4.80
CA GLY A 239 19.99 4.69 5.35
C GLY A 239 19.26 5.52 6.41
N ALA A 240 20.04 6.09 7.33
CA ALA A 240 19.51 6.91 8.44
C ALA A 240 18.73 8.13 7.97
N ASP A 241 19.20 8.83 6.94
CA ASP A 241 18.52 10.03 6.43
C ASP A 241 17.12 9.71 5.90
N ALA A 242 16.98 8.64 5.11
CA ALA A 242 15.67 8.24 4.57
C ALA A 242 14.70 7.79 5.67
N LEU A 243 15.18 7.08 6.71
CA LEU A 243 14.36 6.71 7.86
C LEU A 243 13.96 7.94 8.71
N GLU A 244 14.90 8.86 8.96
CA GLU A 244 14.65 10.09 9.72
C GLU A 244 13.76 11.09 8.98
N ASN A 245 13.53 10.90 7.68
CA ASN A 245 12.58 11.68 6.88
C ASN A 245 11.23 10.94 6.67
N SER A 246 11.06 9.74 7.23
CA SER A 246 9.82 8.96 7.13
C SER A 246 8.74 9.46 8.10
N PRO A 247 7.56 9.91 7.61
CA PRO A 247 6.46 10.34 8.48
C PRO A 247 5.97 9.24 9.41
N TRP A 248 5.87 8.00 8.92
CA TRP A 248 5.48 6.86 9.76
C TRP A 248 6.46 6.61 10.90
N TYR A 249 7.77 6.67 10.64
CA TYR A 249 8.78 6.45 11.68
C TYR A 249 8.72 7.52 12.76
N LEU A 250 8.74 8.80 12.37
CA LEU A 250 8.75 9.90 13.32
C LEU A 250 7.44 9.99 14.12
N LEU A 251 6.29 9.77 13.48
CA LEU A 251 4.99 9.73 14.15
C LEU A 251 4.91 8.54 15.12
N ALA A 252 5.25 7.33 14.68
CA ALA A 252 5.21 6.14 15.52
C ALA A 252 6.19 6.25 16.70
N ARG A 253 7.40 6.79 16.48
CA ARG A 253 8.38 7.07 17.54
C ARG A 253 7.83 8.07 18.56
N THR A 254 7.16 9.12 18.09
CA THR A 254 6.51 10.11 18.96
C THR A 254 5.44 9.46 19.84
N ILE A 255 4.54 8.67 19.23
CA ILE A 255 3.49 7.92 19.93
C ILE A 255 4.09 6.96 20.97
N LEU A 256 5.08 6.16 20.60
CA LEU A 256 5.72 5.20 21.50
C LEU A 256 6.35 5.89 22.72
N LEU A 257 7.09 6.97 22.49
CA LEU A 257 7.76 7.71 23.55
C LEU A 257 6.76 8.42 24.47
N PHE A 258 5.67 8.95 23.91
CA PHE A 258 4.58 9.54 24.68
C PHE A 258 3.90 8.49 25.59
N LYS A 259 3.44 7.36 25.00
CA LYS A 259 2.76 6.28 25.73
C LYS A 259 3.63 5.69 26.85
N THR A 260 4.94 5.63 26.62
CA THR A 260 5.90 5.13 27.62
C THR A 260 6.43 6.22 28.57
N ASN A 261 5.77 7.37 28.63
CA ASN A 261 6.06 8.50 29.52
C ASN A 261 7.49 9.06 29.41
N LYS A 262 8.12 8.93 28.23
CA LYS A 262 9.42 9.51 27.90
C LYS A 262 9.22 10.91 27.30
N MET A 263 8.61 11.81 28.07
CA MET A 263 8.07 13.10 27.56
C MET A 263 9.09 14.03 26.90
N ARG A 264 10.32 14.11 27.43
CA ARG A 264 11.40 14.92 26.81
C ARG A 264 11.78 14.36 25.42
N PRO A 265 12.13 13.06 25.29
CA PRO A 265 12.28 12.42 23.98
C PRO A 265 11.05 12.54 23.07
N ALA A 266 9.83 12.38 23.60
CA ALA A 266 8.60 12.48 22.82
C ALA A 266 8.42 13.88 22.22
N THR A 267 8.67 14.93 23.00
CA THR A 267 8.59 16.33 22.53
C THR A 267 9.60 16.60 21.42
N ARG A 268 10.81 16.04 21.53
CA ARG A 268 11.83 16.15 20.49
C ARG A 268 11.41 15.42 19.22
N ALA A 269 10.91 14.19 19.34
CA ALA A 269 10.41 13.41 18.20
C ALA A 269 9.22 14.10 17.51
N LEU A 270 8.31 14.69 18.27
CA LEU A 270 7.18 15.48 17.74
C LEU A 270 7.66 16.69 16.93
N ARG A 271 8.67 17.41 17.44
CA ARG A 271 9.28 18.53 16.70
C ARG A 271 9.99 18.04 15.44
N GLU A 272 10.71 16.92 15.51
CA GLU A 272 11.35 16.31 14.34
C GLU A 272 10.30 15.95 13.27
N PHE A 273 9.19 15.32 13.67
CA PHE A 273 8.04 15.04 12.79
C PHE A 273 7.48 16.32 12.16
N ALA A 274 7.15 17.31 12.99
CA ALA A 274 6.55 18.57 12.53
C ALA A 274 7.45 19.35 11.55
N ASN A 275 8.78 19.32 11.74
CA ASN A 275 9.72 20.08 10.92
C ASN A 275 10.17 19.35 9.65
N ARG A 276 10.28 18.01 9.69
CA ARG A 276 10.79 17.23 8.56
C ARG A 276 9.68 16.72 7.63
N CYS A 277 8.48 16.51 8.17
CA CYS A 277 7.36 15.97 7.40
C CYS A 277 6.39 17.10 7.06
N GLU A 278 6.43 17.59 5.82
CA GLU A 278 5.56 18.68 5.36
C GLU A 278 4.08 18.32 5.59
N GLY A 279 3.31 19.23 6.18
CA GLY A 279 1.91 18.98 6.56
C GLY A 279 1.71 18.09 7.80
N GLY A 280 2.75 17.43 8.34
CA GLY A 280 2.62 16.49 9.46
C GLY A 280 1.98 17.10 10.71
N ALA A 281 2.41 18.31 11.10
CA ALA A 281 1.78 19.04 12.21
C ALA A 281 0.32 19.40 11.93
N PHE A 282 0.00 19.78 10.69
CA PHE A 282 -1.35 20.16 10.29
C PHE A 282 -2.30 18.97 10.36
N PHE A 283 -1.97 17.85 9.70
CA PHE A 283 -2.83 16.66 9.68
C PHE A 283 -2.96 16.02 11.06
N LEU A 284 -1.92 16.05 11.89
CA LEU A 284 -1.98 15.55 13.27
C LEU A 284 -3.01 16.33 14.12
N LEU A 285 -3.10 17.64 13.91
CA LEU A 285 -4.00 18.51 14.68
C LEU A 285 -5.38 18.67 14.04
N ASN A 286 -5.48 18.43 12.73
CA ASN A 286 -6.70 18.57 11.94
C ASN A 286 -6.87 17.30 11.10
N PRO A 287 -7.51 16.25 11.66
CA PRO A 287 -7.79 15.04 10.91
C PRO A 287 -8.63 15.35 9.68
N MET A 288 -8.07 15.07 8.50
CA MET A 288 -8.73 15.26 7.20
C MET A 288 -9.07 13.90 6.61
N TYR A 289 -10.26 13.80 6.01
CA TYR A 289 -10.67 12.62 5.29
C TYR A 289 -9.63 12.26 4.20
N GLN A 290 -9.35 10.98 4.06
CA GLN A 290 -8.57 10.44 2.95
C GLN A 290 -9.41 9.40 2.23
N THR A 291 -9.41 9.47 0.90
CA THR A 291 -10.03 8.45 0.04
C THR A 291 -9.46 7.06 0.39
N PRO A 292 -10.31 6.02 0.54
CA PRO A 292 -9.84 4.67 0.83
C PRO A 292 -8.78 4.19 -0.15
N TYR A 293 -7.90 3.31 0.31
CA TYR A 293 -6.88 2.71 -0.53
C TYR A 293 -7.50 1.67 -1.48
N LEU A 294 -7.31 1.85 -2.80
CA LEU A 294 -7.98 1.10 -3.86
C LEU A 294 -6.98 0.46 -4.84
N PRO A 295 -6.41 -0.72 -4.53
CA PRO A 295 -6.52 -1.45 -3.26
C PRO A 295 -5.38 -1.14 -2.27
N CYS A 296 -4.38 -0.38 -2.69
CA CYS A 296 -3.19 -0.07 -1.90
C CYS A 296 -3.00 1.45 -1.78
N ARG A 297 -2.02 1.85 -0.97
CA ARG A 297 -1.68 3.27 -0.80
C ARG A 297 -1.45 3.93 -2.15
N PRO A 298 -2.04 5.10 -2.41
CA PRO A 298 -1.74 5.85 -3.62
C PRO A 298 -0.29 6.35 -3.57
N GLU A 299 0.33 6.49 -4.74
CA GLU A 299 1.60 7.20 -4.81
C GLU A 299 1.39 8.68 -4.46
N PRO A 300 2.31 9.29 -3.70
CA PRO A 300 2.21 10.69 -3.35
C PRO A 300 2.43 11.56 -4.60
N HIS A 301 1.52 12.51 -4.82
CA HIS A 301 1.71 13.61 -5.77
C HIS A 301 2.57 14.70 -5.11
N ASP A 302 2.20 15.09 -3.90
CA ASP A 302 2.84 16.14 -3.15
C ASP A 302 3.63 15.60 -1.96
N PRO A 303 4.68 16.31 -1.50
CA PRO A 303 5.47 15.87 -0.35
C PRO A 303 4.63 15.66 0.93
N TRP A 304 3.54 16.39 1.09
CA TRP A 304 2.66 16.33 2.26
C TRP A 304 1.71 15.12 2.24
N ASP A 305 1.51 14.46 1.09
CA ASP A 305 0.67 13.26 0.98
C ASP A 305 1.16 12.14 1.88
N LEU A 306 2.48 11.97 2.01
CA LEU A 306 3.07 10.96 2.89
C LEU A 306 2.75 11.23 4.36
N SER A 307 2.75 12.50 4.76
CA SER A 307 2.37 12.91 6.12
C SER A 307 0.88 12.68 6.36
N HIS A 308 0.03 13.00 5.39
CA HIS A 308 -1.41 12.75 5.47
C HIS A 308 -1.69 11.25 5.58
N GLN A 309 -1.10 10.42 4.73
CA GLN A 309 -1.22 8.95 4.78
C GLN A 309 -0.77 8.37 6.13
N ALA A 310 0.38 8.80 6.65
CA ALA A 310 0.90 8.30 7.92
C ALA A 310 -0.01 8.67 9.11
N VAL A 311 -0.56 9.89 9.12
CA VAL A 311 -1.50 10.33 10.16
C VAL A 311 -2.83 9.61 10.02
N TRP A 312 -3.36 9.46 8.80
CA TRP A 312 -4.59 8.73 8.52
C TRP A 312 -4.54 7.29 9.01
N GLU A 313 -3.46 6.57 8.73
CA GLU A 313 -3.26 5.21 9.23
C GLU A 313 -3.11 5.13 10.76
N ALA A 314 -2.63 6.21 11.36
CA ALA A 314 -2.50 6.35 12.81
C ALA A 314 -3.76 6.90 13.48
N ASP A 315 -4.81 7.27 12.74
CA ASP A 315 -5.96 8.01 13.28
C ASP A 315 -6.63 7.27 14.44
N GLY A 316 -6.88 5.97 14.27
CA GLY A 316 -7.40 5.13 15.35
C GLY A 316 -6.46 5.06 16.56
N ILE A 317 -5.14 5.05 16.36
CA ILE A 317 -4.15 5.05 17.45
C ILE A 317 -4.13 6.39 18.19
N ILE A 318 -4.20 7.49 17.44
CA ILE A 318 -4.19 8.87 17.95
C ILE A 318 -5.46 9.10 18.77
N SER A 319 -6.63 8.76 18.21
CA SER A 319 -7.93 8.86 18.86
C SER A 319 -8.00 8.00 20.14
N ASP A 320 -7.43 6.79 20.10
CA ASP A 320 -7.37 5.88 21.26
C ASP A 320 -6.26 6.20 22.27
N THR A 321 -5.43 7.22 22.04
CA THR A 321 -4.37 7.62 22.98
C THR A 321 -4.76 8.93 23.66
N PRO A 322 -5.30 8.86 24.90
CA PRO A 322 -5.75 10.03 25.62
C PRO A 322 -4.66 11.10 25.72
N ASP A 323 -5.09 12.35 25.65
CA ASP A 323 -4.25 13.55 25.76
C ASP A 323 -3.15 13.70 24.70
N PHE A 324 -2.97 12.77 23.76
CA PHE A 324 -1.92 12.86 22.75
C PHE A 324 -2.08 14.08 21.84
N ALA A 325 -3.25 14.25 21.20
CA ALA A 325 -3.53 15.40 20.35
C ALA A 325 -3.57 16.73 21.13
N PRO A 326 -4.24 16.83 22.30
CA PRO A 326 -4.14 18.02 23.15
C PRO A 326 -2.71 18.37 23.57
N TRP A 327 -1.89 17.39 23.91
CA TRP A 327 -0.47 17.57 24.25
C TRP A 327 0.34 18.07 23.04
N ALA A 328 0.11 17.49 21.87
CA ALA A 328 0.77 17.92 20.64
C ALA A 328 0.42 19.38 20.30
N ASN A 329 -0.86 19.76 20.45
CA ASN A 329 -1.32 21.14 20.25
C ASN A 329 -0.81 22.13 21.32
N ALA A 330 -0.44 21.66 22.51
CA ALA A 330 0.16 22.51 23.53
C ALA A 330 1.64 22.86 23.22
N CYS A 331 2.27 22.19 22.25
CA CYS A 331 3.61 22.52 21.79
C CYS A 331 3.54 23.69 20.79
N GLU A 332 3.86 24.90 21.23
CA GLU A 332 3.71 26.15 20.47
C GLU A 332 4.31 26.07 19.05
N ASP A 333 5.52 25.51 18.90
CA ASP A 333 6.18 25.34 17.60
C ASP A 333 5.35 24.48 16.62
N VAL A 334 4.62 23.48 17.13
CA VAL A 334 3.83 22.54 16.32
C VAL A 334 2.56 23.21 15.82
N SER A 335 1.84 23.92 16.68
CA SER A 335 0.64 24.66 16.29
C SER A 335 0.96 25.79 15.33
N GLN A 336 2.12 26.45 15.47
CA GLN A 336 2.58 27.44 14.51
C GLN A 336 2.82 26.82 13.13
N LEU A 337 3.54 25.70 13.05
CA LEU A 337 3.80 24.99 11.79
C LEU A 337 2.51 24.53 11.11
N ALA A 338 1.52 24.05 11.88
CA ALA A 338 0.21 23.69 11.36
C ALA A 338 -0.52 24.90 10.73
N GLN A 339 -0.48 26.07 11.37
CA GLN A 339 -1.10 27.29 10.83
C GLN A 339 -0.38 27.83 9.60
N GLU A 340 0.96 27.74 9.56
CA GLU A 340 1.76 28.14 8.40
C GLU A 340 1.46 27.28 7.18
N PHE A 341 1.34 25.97 7.38
CA PHE A 341 0.91 25.03 6.33
C PHE A 341 -0.48 25.38 5.80
N ALA A 342 -1.47 25.56 6.69
CA ALA A 342 -2.83 25.91 6.30
C ALA A 342 -2.89 27.19 5.45
N ARG A 343 -2.19 28.25 5.89
CA ARG A 343 -2.10 29.52 5.13
C ARG A 343 -1.44 29.36 3.77
N ARG A 344 -0.44 28.49 3.64
CA ARG A 344 0.32 28.28 2.40
C ARG A 344 -0.50 27.51 1.36
N TYR A 345 -1.27 26.52 1.79
CA TYR A 345 -1.98 25.61 0.90
C TYR A 345 -3.49 25.87 0.82
N GLY A 346 -4.02 26.79 1.61
CA GLY A 346 -5.43 27.22 1.54
C GLY A 346 -6.41 26.31 2.28
N PHE A 347 -5.95 25.63 3.33
CA PHE A 347 -6.79 24.83 4.24
C PHE A 347 -7.45 25.66 5.34
#